data_AF-A0A183US73-F1
#
_entry.id   AF-A0A183US73-F1
#
_cell.length_a   1.000
_cell.length_b   1.000
_cell.length_c   1.000
_cell.angle_alpha   90.00
_cell.angle_beta   90.00
_cell.angle_gamma   90.00
#
_symmetry.space_group_name_H-M   'P 1'
#
loop_
_entity.id
_entity.type
_entity.pdbx_description
1 polymer ?
#
loop_
_entity_poly.entity_id
_entity_poly.type
_entity_poly.pdbx_seq_one_letter_code
_entity_poly.pdbx_strand_id
1 'polypeptide(L)'
;LRMERVVLSAVNLDVSAPTSNWFGLRLTRMAHSDKHTISAMNYLLELALLDYTYLKYRASVLGAAAFCLANILTGPTPWPTAIEEDTGITVADMIDVLEHLLRSFHDASKMTHKAIYEKYCDEKFHSVALIVAPKSLPAVR
;
A
#
# COMPACT_ATOMS: atom_id res chain seq x y z
N LEU A 1 -17.24 14.97 22.44
CA LEU A 1 -17.79 13.77 23.11
C LEU A 1 -19.12 13.26 22.53
N ARG A 2 -20.07 14.10 22.09
CA ARG A 2 -21.33 13.59 21.51
C ARG A 2 -21.14 12.75 20.23
N MET A 3 -20.32 13.21 19.28
CA MET A 3 -20.08 12.48 18.02
C MET A 3 -19.32 11.17 18.23
N GLU A 4 -18.35 11.14 19.15
CA GLU A 4 -17.61 9.92 19.52
C GLU A 4 -18.54 8.79 19.95
N ARG A 5 -19.51 9.08 20.84
CA ARG A 5 -20.50 8.08 21.28
C ARG A 5 -21.36 7.56 20.14
N VAL A 6 -21.72 8.43 19.19
CA VAL A 6 -22.51 8.04 18.00
C VAL A 6 -21.69 7.10 17.11
N VAL A 7 -20.43 7.44 16.83
CA VAL A 7 -19.54 6.61 16.00
C VAL A 7 -19.29 5.25 16.65
N LEU A 8 -18.93 5.23 17.95
CA LEU A 8 -18.67 3.99 18.69
C LEU A 8 -19.91 3.09 18.77
N SER A 9 -21.09 3.70 18.96
CA SER A 9 -22.35 2.96 18.93
C SER A 9 -22.65 2.39 17.55
N ALA A 10 -22.35 3.11 16.47
CA ALA A 10 -22.61 2.65 15.10
C ALA A 10 -21.75 1.44 14.71
N VAL A 11 -20.53 1.34 15.24
CA VAL A 11 -19.62 0.20 15.02
C VAL A 11 -19.75 -0.89 16.09
N ASN A 12 -20.75 -0.83 16.98
CA ASN A 12 -20.92 -1.76 18.10
C ASN A 12 -19.67 -1.92 18.98
N LEU A 13 -18.91 -0.83 19.16
CA LEU A 13 -17.60 -0.81 19.84
C LEU A 13 -16.52 -1.73 19.21
N ASP A 14 -16.76 -2.29 18.02
CA ASP A 14 -15.74 -3.04 17.28
C ASP A 14 -14.87 -2.08 16.46
N VAL A 15 -13.75 -1.70 17.06
CA VAL A 15 -12.73 -0.83 16.44
C VAL A 15 -11.48 -1.61 16.03
N SER A 16 -11.53 -2.94 16.13
CA SER A 16 -10.36 -3.84 16.00
C SER A 16 -10.13 -4.37 14.58
N ALA A 17 -10.79 -3.78 13.58
CA ALA A 17 -10.74 -4.23 12.20
C ALA A 17 -9.31 -4.19 11.63
N PRO A 18 -8.83 -5.28 11.01
CA PRO A 18 -7.50 -5.32 10.41
C PRO A 18 -7.44 -4.38 9.18
N THR A 19 -6.42 -3.53 9.14
CA THR A 19 -6.19 -2.60 8.04
C THR A 19 -5.24 -3.17 6.99
N SER A 20 -5.26 -2.63 5.78
CA SER A 20 -4.30 -2.99 4.73
C SER A 20 -2.84 -2.73 5.17
N ASN A 21 -2.63 -1.68 5.99
CA ASN A 21 -1.36 -1.40 6.62
C ASN A 21 -0.91 -2.51 7.59
N TRP A 22 -1.84 -3.06 8.38
CA TRP A 22 -1.50 -4.18 9.27
C TRP A 22 -1.00 -5.40 8.49
N PHE A 23 -1.67 -5.75 7.38
CA PHE A 23 -1.22 -6.83 6.50
C PHE A 23 0.14 -6.51 5.85
N GLY A 24 0.30 -5.33 5.25
CA GLY A 24 1.55 -4.91 4.64
C GLY A 24 2.74 -4.97 5.62
N LEU A 25 2.56 -4.46 6.85
CA LEU A 25 3.58 -4.52 7.90
C LEU A 25 3.94 -5.94 8.34
N ARG A 26 3.01 -6.90 8.24
CA ARG A 26 3.32 -8.31 8.48
C ARG A 26 4.24 -8.84 7.37
N LEU A 27 3.93 -8.53 6.11
CA LEU A 27 4.71 -8.98 4.94
C LEU A 27 6.12 -8.39 4.94
N THR A 28 6.28 -7.10 5.25
CA THR A 28 7.61 -6.46 5.33
C THR A 28 8.50 -7.08 6.40
N ARG A 29 7.92 -7.51 7.53
CA ARG A 29 8.67 -8.23 8.58
C ARG A 29 9.11 -9.61 8.12
N MET A 30 8.24 -10.34 7.43
CA MET A 30 8.57 -11.67 6.88
C MET A 30 9.66 -11.57 5.80
N ALA A 31 9.63 -10.51 5.00
CA ALA A 31 10.60 -10.24 3.94
C ALA A 31 11.91 -9.61 4.42
N HIS A 32 12.01 -9.23 5.69
CA HIS A 32 13.10 -8.39 6.22
C HIS A 32 13.36 -7.12 5.39
N SER A 33 12.28 -6.45 4.96
CA SER A 33 12.37 -5.26 4.11
C SER A 33 13.01 -4.07 4.82
N ASP A 34 13.75 -3.26 4.06
CA ASP A 34 14.34 -2.03 4.56
C ASP A 34 13.29 -0.92 4.80
N LYS A 35 13.64 0.07 5.62
CA LYS A 35 12.80 1.23 5.93
C LYS A 35 12.39 2.01 4.68
N HIS A 36 13.26 2.06 3.68
CA HIS A 36 12.95 2.68 2.39
C HIS A 36 11.73 2.02 1.71
N THR A 37 11.71 0.68 1.65
CA THR A 37 10.60 -0.11 1.12
C THR A 37 9.33 0.02 1.97
N ILE A 38 9.48 0.01 3.30
CA ILE A 38 8.34 0.20 4.21
C ILE A 38 7.69 1.57 4.00
N SER A 39 8.47 2.64 3.83
CA SER A 39 7.95 3.98 3.55
C SER A 39 7.27 4.04 2.18
N ALA A 40 7.81 3.40 1.14
CA ALA A 40 7.17 3.31 -0.17
C ALA A 40 5.84 2.54 -0.10
N MET A 41 5.78 1.45 0.66
CA MET A 41 4.53 0.69 0.89
C MET A 41 3.48 1.55 1.62
N ASN A 42 3.88 2.24 2.69
CA ASN A 42 2.98 3.11 3.45
C ASN A 42 2.45 4.26 2.58
N TYR A 43 3.30 4.83 1.72
CA TYR A 43 2.90 5.84 0.76
C TYR A 43 1.79 5.34 -0.17
N LEU A 44 1.98 4.17 -0.78
CA LEU A 44 0.99 3.56 -1.68
C LEU A 44 -0.34 3.26 -0.96
N LEU A 45 -0.28 2.75 0.27
CA LEU A 45 -1.47 2.49 1.07
C LEU A 45 -2.20 3.77 1.46
N GLU A 46 -1.47 4.84 1.78
CA GLU A 46 -2.07 6.14 2.08
C GLU A 46 -2.69 6.78 0.83
N LEU A 47 -2.09 6.64 -0.35
CA LEU A 47 -2.71 7.04 -1.62
C LEU A 47 -4.01 6.27 -1.88
N ALA A 48 -4.03 4.96 -1.61
CA ALA A 48 -5.21 4.13 -1.81
C ALA A 48 -6.40 4.55 -0.92
N LEU A 49 -6.15 5.19 0.24
CA LEU A 49 -7.21 5.72 1.10
C LEU A 49 -7.89 6.97 0.52
N LEU A 50 -7.26 7.66 -0.44
CA LEU A 50 -7.84 8.84 -1.09
C LEU A 50 -8.87 8.49 -2.18
N ASP A 51 -8.83 7.27 -2.70
CA ASP A 51 -9.69 6.84 -3.81
C ASP A 51 -10.64 5.71 -3.38
N TYR A 52 -11.93 5.95 -3.57
CA TYR A 52 -12.98 4.99 -3.24
C TYR A 52 -12.92 3.72 -4.08
N THR A 53 -12.25 3.74 -5.24
CA THR A 53 -12.16 2.55 -6.11
C THR A 53 -11.46 1.37 -5.42
N TYR A 54 -10.64 1.63 -4.40
CA TYR A 54 -9.95 0.59 -3.63
C TYR A 54 -10.84 -0.14 -2.61
N LEU A 55 -12.04 0.38 -2.30
CA LEU A 55 -12.97 -0.25 -1.35
C LEU A 55 -13.48 -1.62 -1.81
N LYS A 56 -13.42 -1.92 -3.12
CA LYS A 56 -13.81 -3.23 -3.66
C LYS A 56 -12.80 -4.33 -3.34
N TYR A 57 -11.57 -3.98 -2.97
CA TYR A 57 -10.51 -4.93 -2.68
C TYR A 57 -10.45 -5.28 -1.19
N ARG A 58 -10.07 -6.52 -0.88
CA ARG A 58 -9.81 -6.92 0.51
C ARG A 58 -8.56 -6.23 1.02
N ALA A 59 -8.55 -5.86 2.30
CA ALA A 59 -7.42 -5.22 2.96
C ALA A 59 -6.11 -6.04 2.82
N SER A 60 -6.19 -7.37 2.85
CA SER A 60 -5.04 -8.26 2.65
C SER A 60 -4.44 -8.15 1.25
N VAL A 61 -5.27 -8.17 0.20
CA VAL A 61 -4.83 -8.05 -1.19
C VAL A 61 -4.27 -6.66 -1.46
N LEU A 62 -4.90 -5.61 -0.93
CA LEU A 62 -4.38 -4.25 -1.05
C LEU A 62 -3.02 -4.08 -0.34
N GLY A 63 -2.86 -4.67 0.85
CA GLY A 63 -1.59 -4.71 1.57
C GLY A 63 -0.50 -5.45 0.80
N ALA A 64 -0.82 -6.62 0.23
CA ALA A 64 0.09 -7.40 -0.59
C ALA A 64 0.50 -6.68 -1.88
N ALA A 65 -0.46 -6.06 -2.58
CA ALA A 65 -0.20 -5.29 -3.79
C ALA A 65 0.72 -4.08 -3.51
N ALA A 66 0.45 -3.33 -2.44
CA ALA A 66 1.29 -2.19 -2.06
C ALA A 66 2.71 -2.63 -1.67
N PHE A 67 2.85 -3.76 -0.98
CA PHE A 67 4.15 -4.35 -0.66
C PHE A 67 4.90 -4.79 -1.92
N CYS A 68 4.23 -5.50 -2.83
CA CYS A 68 4.80 -5.95 -4.09
C CYS A 68 5.28 -4.77 -4.94
N LEU A 69 4.45 -3.73 -5.09
CA LEU A 69 4.84 -2.52 -5.82
C LEU A 69 5.97 -1.76 -5.12
N ALA A 70 5.98 -1.67 -3.79
CA ALA A 70 7.09 -1.06 -3.05
C ALA A 70 8.41 -1.81 -3.30
N ASN A 71 8.41 -3.14 -3.36
CA ASN A 71 9.58 -3.91 -3.74
C ASN A 71 9.99 -3.68 -5.20
N ILE A 72 9.05 -3.53 -6.13
CA ILE A 72 9.37 -3.16 -7.52
C ILE A 72 10.10 -1.80 -7.57
N LEU A 73 9.70 -0.86 -6.72
CA LEU A 73 10.28 0.48 -6.68
C LEU A 73 11.63 0.56 -5.96
N THR A 74 11.85 -0.29 -4.95
CA THR A 74 12.96 -0.10 -3.99
C THR A 74 13.70 -1.36 -3.56
N GLY A 75 13.11 -2.53 -3.80
CA GLY A 75 13.54 -3.80 -3.26
C GLY A 75 14.19 -4.72 -4.29
N PRO A 76 14.79 -5.84 -3.83
CA PRO A 76 15.47 -6.78 -4.71
C PRO A 76 14.51 -7.70 -5.48
N THR A 77 13.39 -8.07 -4.85
CA THR A 77 12.45 -9.08 -5.38
C THR A 77 11.02 -8.57 -5.23
N PRO A 78 10.26 -8.38 -6.33
CA PRO A 78 8.88 -7.89 -6.28
C PRO A 78 7.97 -8.69 -5.34
N TRP A 79 7.93 -10.00 -5.51
CA TRP A 79 7.10 -10.91 -4.71
C TRP A 79 7.93 -12.16 -4.34
N PRO A 80 8.40 -12.27 -3.09
CA PRO A 80 9.16 -13.43 -2.63
C PRO A 80 8.30 -14.71 -2.57
N THR A 81 8.82 -15.83 -3.07
CA THR A 81 8.10 -17.13 -3.07
C THR A 81 7.68 -17.60 -1.68
N ALA A 82 8.51 -17.36 -0.66
CA ALA A 82 8.18 -17.70 0.73
C ALA A 82 6.93 -16.96 1.25
N ILE A 83 6.66 -15.76 0.74
CA ILE A 83 5.47 -14.97 1.09
C ILE A 83 4.25 -15.47 0.32
N GLU A 84 4.42 -15.84 -0.95
CA GLU A 84 3.37 -16.49 -1.74
C GLU A 84 2.91 -17.79 -1.08
N GLU A 85 3.85 -18.61 -0.61
CA GLU A 85 3.55 -19.88 0.09
C GLU A 85 2.82 -19.68 1.44
N ASP A 86 3.18 -18.66 2.24
CA ASP A 86 2.52 -18.38 3.53
C ASP A 86 1.13 -17.74 3.35
N THR A 87 1.00 -16.85 2.37
CA THR A 87 -0.24 -16.07 2.16
C THR A 87 -1.23 -16.74 1.23
N GLY A 88 -0.76 -17.59 0.32
CA GLY A 88 -1.54 -18.15 -0.78
C GLY A 88 -1.99 -17.11 -1.82
N ILE A 89 -1.45 -15.89 -1.80
CA ILE A 89 -1.81 -14.82 -2.73
C ILE A 89 -0.80 -14.81 -3.88
N THR A 90 -1.29 -15.04 -5.09
CA THR A 90 -0.48 -14.98 -6.30
C THR A 90 -0.43 -13.57 -6.86
N VAL A 91 0.55 -13.29 -7.72
CA VAL A 91 0.62 -12.02 -8.45
C VAL A 91 -0.62 -11.78 -9.31
N ALA A 92 -1.21 -12.84 -9.86
CA ALA A 92 -2.42 -12.76 -10.68
C ALA A 92 -3.63 -12.25 -9.87
N ASP A 93 -3.72 -12.60 -8.58
CA ASP A 93 -4.82 -12.16 -7.71
C ASP A 93 -4.78 -10.66 -7.39
N MET A 94 -3.61 -10.03 -7.56
CA MET A 94 -3.38 -8.63 -7.22
C MET A 94 -3.02 -7.74 -8.41
N ILE A 95 -3.03 -8.26 -9.64
CA ILE A 95 -2.58 -7.53 -10.84
C ILE A 95 -3.41 -6.25 -11.08
N ASP A 96 -4.73 -6.33 -10.93
CA ASP A 96 -5.63 -5.19 -11.07
C ASP A 96 -5.32 -4.09 -10.03
N VAL A 97 -5.03 -4.50 -8.79
CA VAL A 97 -4.68 -3.57 -7.71
C VAL A 97 -3.33 -2.93 -7.95
N LEU A 98 -2.35 -3.70 -8.44
CA LEU A 98 -1.02 -3.23 -8.79
C LEU A 98 -1.07 -2.17 -9.90
N GLU A 99 -1.85 -2.41 -10.95
CA GLU A 99 -2.03 -1.43 -12.03
C GLU A 99 -2.68 -0.14 -11.53
N HIS A 100 -3.71 -0.26 -10.69
CA HIS A 100 -4.38 0.90 -10.10
C HIS A 100 -3.41 1.71 -9.23
N LEU A 101 -2.66 1.04 -8.34
CA LEU A 101 -1.69 1.67 -7.46
C LEU A 101 -0.59 2.37 -8.25
N LEU A 102 -0.09 1.75 -9.32
CA LEU A 102 0.92 2.36 -10.18
C LEU A 102 0.41 3.63 -10.86
N ARG A 103 -0.85 3.63 -11.33
CA ARG A 103 -1.49 4.83 -11.89
C ARG A 103 -1.63 5.91 -10.81
N SER A 104 -2.13 5.56 -9.63
CA SER A 104 -2.24 6.50 -8.50
C SER A 104 -0.88 7.10 -8.11
N PHE A 105 0.20 6.32 -8.14
CA PHE A 105 1.55 6.81 -7.88
C PHE A 105 1.96 7.90 -8.91
N HIS A 106 1.76 7.65 -10.20
CA HIS A 106 2.11 8.62 -11.26
C HIS A 106 1.25 9.89 -11.19
N ASP A 107 -0.03 9.74 -10.84
CA ASP A 107 -0.97 10.85 -10.77
C ASP A 107 -0.86 11.66 -9.47
N ALA A 108 -0.23 11.11 -8.41
CA ALA A 108 -0.16 11.73 -7.09
C ALA A 108 0.39 13.17 -7.11
N SER A 109 1.36 13.46 -7.97
CA SER A 109 1.92 14.82 -8.13
C SER A 109 0.93 15.84 -8.74
N LYS A 110 -0.07 15.35 -9.46
CA LYS A 110 -1.08 16.14 -10.19
C LYS A 110 -2.44 16.18 -9.48
N MET A 111 -2.65 15.36 -8.45
CA MET A 111 -3.90 15.32 -7.69
C MET A 111 -4.19 16.67 -7.03
N THR A 112 -5.49 16.96 -6.83
CA THR A 112 -5.94 18.14 -6.09
C THR A 112 -5.48 18.11 -4.63
N HIS A 113 -5.49 16.93 -4.02
CA HIS A 113 -5.08 16.72 -2.64
C HIS A 113 -3.65 16.17 -2.58
N LYS A 114 -2.67 17.06 -2.37
CA LYS A 114 -1.22 16.71 -2.42
C LYS A 114 -0.57 16.46 -1.08
N ALA A 115 -1.30 16.59 0.04
CA ALA A 115 -0.72 16.48 1.37
C ALA A 115 0.04 15.15 1.60
N ILE A 116 -0.46 14.04 1.04
CA ILE A 116 0.21 12.74 1.12
C ILE A 116 1.46 12.73 0.23
N TYR A 117 1.37 13.20 -1.01
CA TYR A 117 2.53 13.33 -1.89
C TYR A 117 3.64 14.18 -1.24
N GLU A 118 3.30 15.37 -0.72
CA GLU A 118 4.23 16.29 -0.07
C GLU A 118 4.86 15.67 1.19
N LYS A 119 4.06 14.97 2.03
CA LYS A 119 4.56 14.23 3.19
C LYS A 119 5.65 13.23 2.79
N TYR A 120 5.46 12.48 1.71
CA TYR A 120 6.39 11.43 1.28
C TYR A 120 7.50 11.93 0.34
N CYS A 121 7.51 13.21 0.00
CA CYS A 121 8.67 13.91 -0.58
C CYS A 121 9.71 14.28 0.47
N ASP A 122 9.34 14.33 1.75
CA ASP A 122 10.25 14.65 2.85
C ASP A 122 11.31 13.54 3.03
N GLU A 123 12.56 13.92 3.31
CA GLU A 123 13.66 13.00 3.61
C GLU A 123 13.37 12.10 4.81
N LYS A 124 12.54 12.55 5.76
CA LYS A 124 12.06 11.73 6.88
C LYS A 124 11.37 10.45 6.40
N PHE A 125 10.72 10.49 5.24
CA PHE A 125 10.08 9.36 4.58
C PHE A 125 10.89 8.87 3.37
N HIS A 126 12.19 9.19 3.34
CA HIS A 126 13.14 8.79 2.31
C HIS A 126 12.81 9.28 0.90
N SER A 127 12.03 10.36 0.76
CA SER A 127 11.64 10.92 -0.55
C SER A 127 11.01 9.89 -1.50
N VAL A 128 10.29 8.89 -0.96
CA VAL A 128 9.76 7.77 -1.76
C VAL A 128 8.74 8.20 -2.81
N ALA A 129 8.09 9.35 -2.63
CA ALA A 129 7.19 9.92 -3.63
C ALA A 129 7.94 10.43 -4.89
N LEU A 130 9.26 10.65 -4.81
CA LEU A 130 10.10 11.13 -5.90
C LEU A 130 10.79 9.99 -6.68
N ILE A 131 10.56 8.74 -6.30
CA ILE A 131 11.15 7.58 -6.99
C ILE A 131 10.66 7.51 -8.43
N VAL A 132 11.55 7.18 -9.35
CA VAL A 132 11.20 6.92 -10.75
C VAL A 132 10.50 5.56 -10.85
N ALA A 133 9.17 5.58 -10.92
CA ALA A 133 8.37 4.39 -11.11
C ALA A 133 8.38 3.91 -12.58
N PRO A 134 8.27 2.59 -12.83
CA PRO A 134 8.14 2.07 -14.18
C PRO A 134 6.82 2.52 -14.83
N LYS A 135 6.80 2.63 -16.16
CA LYS A 135 5.59 3.05 -16.91
C LYS A 135 4.51 1.96 -16.98
N SER A 136 4.93 0.70 -16.88
CA SER A 136 4.08 -0.48 -16.85
C SER A 136 4.64 -1.46 -15.83
N LEU A 137 3.80 -2.36 -15.33
CA LEU A 137 4.28 -3.43 -14.44
C LEU A 137 5.33 -4.27 -15.21
N PRO A 138 6.50 -4.54 -14.61
CA PRO A 138 7.44 -5.51 -15.19
C PRO A 138 6.77 -6.88 -15.26
N ALA A 139 7.31 -7.80 -16.07
CA ALA A 139 6.87 -9.20 -16.06
C ALA A 139 7.24 -9.82 -14.70
N VAL A 140 6.38 -9.62 -13.70
CA VAL A 140 6.51 -10.24 -12.39
C VAL A 140 6.13 -11.71 -12.58
N ARG A 141 7.15 -12.57 -12.55
CA ARG A 141 7.00 -14.03 -12.51
C ARG A 141 7.01 -14.50 -11.07
#